data_AF-A0A843ERE8-F1
#
_entry.id   AF-A0A843ERE8-F1
#
_cell.length_a   1.000
_cell.length_b   1.000
_cell.length_c   1.000
_cell.angle_alpha   90.00
_cell.angle_beta   90.00
_cell.angle_gamma   90.00
#
_symmetry.space_group_name_H-M   'P 1'
#
loop_
_entity.id
_entity.type
_entity.pdbx_description
1 polymer ?
#
loop_
_entity_poly.entity_id
_entity_poly.type
_entity_poly.pdbx_seq_one_letter_code
_entity_poly.pdbx_strand_id
1 'polypeptide(L)' 'MTKAVFFDIDDTLVDTSSFADLARHAAIESMCNNGLPLEPEEAYDLLKDIIKEKGSNYSKHFNIL' A
#
# COMPACT_ATOMS: atom_id res chain seq x y z
N MET A 1 -40.63 -0.60 -0.05
CA MET A 1 -39.91 -1.00 1.17
C MET A 1 -38.69 -1.79 0.74
N THR A 2 -37.49 -1.29 1.00
CA THR A 2 -36.23 -1.94 0.65
C THR A 2 -36.01 -3.12 1.61
N LYS A 3 -35.74 -4.33 1.09
CA LYS A 3 -35.67 -5.56 1.91
C LYS A 3 -34.27 -5.87 2.42
N ALA A 4 -33.22 -5.35 1.76
CA ALA A 4 -31.83 -5.42 2.19
C ALA A 4 -31.03 -4.32 1.48
N VAL A 5 -29.90 -3.92 2.08
CA VAL A 5 -28.88 -3.09 1.46
C VAL A 5 -27.56 -3.84 1.59
N PHE A 6 -26.84 -3.99 0.47
CA PHE A 6 -25.54 -4.62 0.45
C PHE A 6 -24.46 -3.54 0.45
N PHE A 7 -23.39 -3.81 1.19
CA PHE A 7 -22.19 -2.99 1.24
C PHE A 7 -21.00 -3.86 0.88
N ASP A 8 -20.08 -3.27 0.13
CA ASP A 8 -18.71 -3.76 0.08
C ASP A 8 -18.01 -3.45 1.42
N ILE A 9 -16.89 -4.10 1.70
CA ILE A 9 -16.09 -3.82 2.88
C ILE A 9 -15.06 -2.74 2.56
N ASP A 10 -14.23 -3.03 1.56
CA ASP A 10 -13.06 -2.22 1.22
C ASP A 10 -13.50 -0.88 0.63
N ASP A 11 -13.01 0.20 1.25
CA ASP A 11 -13.32 1.60 0.94
C ASP A 11 -14.82 1.96 0.90
N THR A 12 -15.66 1.10 1.50
CA THR A 12 -17.10 1.32 1.66
C THR A 12 -17.51 1.35 3.13
N LEU A 13 -17.13 0.32 3.90
CA LEU A 13 -17.32 0.27 5.34
C LEU A 13 -16.03 0.50 6.12
N VAL A 14 -14.89 0.19 5.49
CA VAL A 14 -13.56 0.27 6.10
C VAL A 14 -12.63 1.04 5.17
N ASP A 15 -11.90 2.02 5.69
CA ASP A 15 -10.92 2.81 4.93
C ASP A 15 -9.61 2.03 4.70
N THR A 16 -9.73 0.96 3.92
CA THR A 16 -8.64 0.04 3.62
C THR A 16 -7.51 0.68 2.82
N SER A 17 -7.82 1.65 1.97
CA SER A 17 -6.84 2.41 1.20
C SER A 17 -5.90 3.21 2.10
N SER A 18 -6.42 3.97 3.08
CA SER A 18 -5.58 4.72 4.02
C SER A 18 -4.74 3.80 4.91
N PHE A 19 -5.29 2.65 5.34
CA PHE A 19 -4.52 1.65 6.09
C PHE A 19 -3.34 1.10 5.28
N ALA A 20 -3.58 0.78 4.00
CA ALA A 20 -2.53 0.28 3.12
C ALA A 20 -1.45 1.33 2.86
N ASP A 21 -1.83 2.59 2.64
CA ASP A 21 -0.90 3.71 2.45
C ASP A 21 -0.01 3.93 3.68
N LEU A 22 -0.60 3.99 4.88
CA LEU A 22 0.14 4.13 6.14
C LEU A 22 1.11 2.97 6.38
N ALA A 23 0.67 1.74 6.15
CA ALA A 23 1.50 0.55 6.33
C ALA A 23 2.70 0.54 5.37
N ARG A 24 2.51 1.01 4.13
CA ARG A 24 3.58 1.09 3.13
C ARG A 24 4.60 2.18 3.50
N HIS A 25 4.17 3.35 3.94
CA HIS A 25 5.08 4.39 4.43
C HIS A 25 5.94 3.88 5.59
N ALA A 26 5.33 3.26 6.60
CA ALA A 26 6.05 2.69 7.73
C ALA A 26 7.05 1.60 7.32
N ALA A 27 6.69 0.75 6.34
CA ALA A 27 7.59 -0.26 5.80
C ALA A 27 8.80 0.38 5.11
N ILE A 28 8.59 1.38 4.25
CA ILE A 28 9.66 2.11 3.56
C ILE A 28 10.59 2.81 4.54
N GLU A 29 10.06 3.54 5.53
CA GLU A 29 10.86 4.17 6.57
C GLU A 29 11.74 3.14 7.29
N SER A 30 11.16 1.99 7.66
CA SER A 30 11.91 0.90 8.27
C SER A 30 13.00 0.35 7.35
N MET A 31 12.74 0.19 6.05
CA MET A 31 13.72 -0.32 5.09
C MET A 31 14.90 0.65 4.91
N CYS A 32 14.64 1.95 4.73
CA CYS A 32 15.67 2.99 4.64
C CYS A 32 16.52 3.04 5.92
N ASN A 33 15.88 3.03 7.09
CA ASN A 33 16.57 3.03 8.38
C ASN A 33 17.45 1.77 8.60
N ASN A 34 17.20 0.68 7.89
CA ASN A 34 17.94 -0.58 7.97
C ASN A 34 18.89 -0.82 6.78
N GLY A 35 19.11 0.18 5.93
CA GLY A 35 20.17 0.15 4.92
C GLY A 35 19.72 0.06 3.46
N LEU A 36 18.43 0.26 3.15
CA LEU A 36 18.03 0.57 1.78
C LEU A 36 18.66 1.93 1.37
N PRO A 37 19.49 2.00 0.32
CA PRO A 37 20.28 3.18 -0.01
C PRO A 37 19.48 4.21 -0.82
N LEU A 38 18.29 4.58 -0.32
CA LEU A 38 17.37 5.54 -0.92
C LEU A 38 16.77 6.42 0.17
N GLU A 39 16.38 7.64 -0.18
CA GLU A 39 15.57 8.47 0.71
C GLU A 39 14.13 7.92 0.80
N PRO A 40 13.45 8.01 1.96
CA PRO A 40 12.12 7.43 2.13
C PRO A 40 11.09 7.88 1.10
N GLU A 41 11.13 9.15 0.68
CA GLU A 41 10.20 9.68 -0.32
C GLU A 41 10.46 9.09 -1.71
N GLU A 42 11.73 8.96 -2.11
CA GLU A 42 12.15 8.33 -3.37
C GLU A 42 11.77 6.84 -3.39
N ALA A 43 12.01 6.12 -2.30
CA ALA A 43 11.65 4.72 -2.18
C ALA A 43 10.12 4.50 -2.22
N TYR A 44 9.34 5.44 -1.67
CA TYR A 44 7.89 5.38 -1.73
C TYR A 44 7.35 5.62 -3.14
N ASP A 45 7.94 6.56 -3.89
CA ASP A 45 7.59 6.80 -5.29
C ASP A 45 7.84 5.55 -6.16
N LEU A 46 9.00 4.91 -5.99
CA LEU A 46 9.31 3.64 -6.67
C LEU A 46 8.31 2.53 -6.28
N LEU A 47 7.96 2.42 -5.00
CA LEU A 47 6.97 1.45 -4.54
C LEU A 47 5.61 1.66 -5.21
N LYS A 48 5.16 2.92 -5.36
CA LYS A 48 3.90 3.24 -6.07
C LYS A 48 3.95 2.79 -7.53
N ASP A 49 5.07 3.00 -8.21
CA ASP A 49 5.24 2.54 -9.60
C ASP A 49 5.20 1.00 -9.71
N ILE A 50 5.85 0.30 -8.78
CA ILE A 50 5.81 -1.17 -8.72
C ILE A 50 4.38 -1.67 -8.47
N ILE A 51 3.65 -1.04 -7.54
CA ILE A 51 2.24 -1.37 -7.24
C ILE A 51 1.37 -1.14 -8.48
N LYS A 52 1.59 -0.03 -9.20
CA LYS A 52 0.87 0.29 -10.43
C LYS A 52 1.13 -0.76 -11.52
N GLU A 53 2.35 -1.26 -11.62
CA GLU A 53 2.73 -2.29 -12.61
C GLU A 53 2.24 -3.69 -12.24
N LYS A 54 2.39 -4.10 -10.98
CA LYS A 54 2.12 -5.48 -10.52
C LYS A 54 0.74 -5.69 -9.91
N GLY A 55 0.04 -4.61 -9.58
CA GLY A 55 -1.23 -4.61 -8.85
C GLY A 55 -1.06 -4.59 -7.33
N SER A 56 -2.08 -4.11 -6.62
CA SER A 56 -2.09 -3.94 -5.16
C SER A 56 -1.97 -5.25 -4.37
N ASN A 57 -2.34 -6.38 -4.97
CA ASN A 57 -2.32 -7.71 -4.34
C ASN A 57 -1.06 -8.52 -4.64
N TYR A 58 -0.05 -7.93 -5.29
CA TYR A 58 1.22 -8.62 -5.56
C TYR A 58 2.08 -8.72 -4.30
N SER A 59 2.27 -9.91 -3.73
CA SER A 59 2.91 -10.07 -2.42
C SER A 59 4.42 -9.85 -2.36
N LYS A 60 5.07 -9.42 -3.45
CA LYS A 60 6.53 -9.28 -3.55
C LYS A 60 6.99 -7.88 -3.96
N HIS A 61 6.20 -6.83 -3.71
CA HIS A 61 6.56 -5.45 -4.06
C HIS A 61 7.96 -5.07 -3.53
N PHE A 62 8.23 -5.36 -2.25
CA PHE A 62 9.51 -5.01 -1.61
C PHE A 62 10.72 -5.83 -2.08
N ASN A 63 10.52 -6.95 -2.76
CA ASN A 63 11.64 -7.77 -3.25
C ASN A 63 12.25 -7.22 -4.55
N ILE A 64 11.48 -6.37 -5.24
CA ILE A 64 11.86 -5.75 -6.52
C ILE A 64 11.98 -4.23 -6.41
N LEU A 65 11.82 -3.72 -5.18
CA LEU A 65 12.23 -2.39 -4.77
C LEU A 65 13.73 -2.40 -4.46
#